data_AF-A0A2D8HXU5-F1
#
_entry.id   AF-A0A2D8HXU5-F1
#
_cell.length_a   1.000
_cell.length_b   1.000
_cell.length_c   1.000
_cell.angle_alpha   90.00
_cell.angle_beta   90.00
_cell.angle_gamma   90.00
#
_symmetry.space_group_name_H-M   'P 1'
#
loop_
_entity.id
_entity.type
_entity.pdbx_description
1 polymer ?
#
loop_
_entity_poly.entity_id
_entity_poly.type
_entity_poly.pdbx_seq_one_letter_code
_entity_poly.pdbx_strand_id
1 'polypeptide(L)'
;WLRLTHNAGYDATQRPQPVSFAKRQLNRLTGRSDFSHEVKQSMDKCLACKACTNQCPVNVDVPTFRARFYDHYYSKYARPLKDYLVKGIEKTAPLASQFPVLSNLLINNPISRVILKYGVGYVDTPLFSTPNLRTAWKRHGLVELTTEQVLSLTEREREQAVVIAQDPFTTFYEADFVLKLGRLIKKLGFTPVLLPFIGHGKAQHVKGFLSDFDKTATKVTEQLKPLSDAGIPLIGPDSSTALIFRDEYRKSNGGQLPEVEVMTVVEWLSTLNFEKAGPASTSNYGLLLHCTEQSFVPESAQQWQELFSKLGLTLDIVNVGCCGMAGTFGHEKQNQSDSLGLYEMGWQQAVQQYGSSGVLVTGFSCRSQIKRIEKKRVKHPLEIILQSLS
;
A
#
# COMPACT_ATOMS: atom_id res chain seq x y z
N TRP A 1 25.06 -10.10 12.53
CA TRP A 1 24.80 -10.93 11.33
C TRP A 1 25.50 -10.39 10.10
N LEU A 2 25.17 -9.19 9.58
CA LEU A 2 25.81 -8.62 8.38
C LEU A 2 27.34 -8.58 8.45
N ARG A 3 27.91 -8.20 9.61
CA ARG A 3 29.35 -8.26 9.86
C ARG A 3 29.92 -9.69 9.79
N LEU A 4 29.21 -10.67 10.35
CA LEU A 4 29.63 -12.08 10.32
C LEU A 4 29.57 -12.64 8.90
N THR A 5 28.54 -12.30 8.14
CA THR A 5 28.43 -12.70 6.73
C THR A 5 29.46 -11.99 5.86
N HIS A 6 29.72 -10.71 6.10
CA HIS A 6 30.76 -9.94 5.39
C HIS A 6 32.15 -10.56 5.61
N ASN A 7 32.48 -10.92 6.85
CA ASN A 7 33.72 -11.64 7.16
C ASN A 7 33.80 -13.01 6.46
N ALA A 8 32.66 -13.61 6.12
CA ALA A 8 32.56 -14.84 5.34
C ALA A 8 32.51 -14.59 3.81
N GLY A 9 32.87 -13.38 3.35
CA GLY A 9 32.93 -13.01 1.93
C GLY A 9 31.58 -12.61 1.32
N TYR A 10 30.52 -12.45 2.12
CA TYR A 10 29.24 -11.95 1.60
C TYR A 10 29.30 -10.44 1.38
N ASP A 11 29.24 -10.04 0.12
CA ASP A 11 28.99 -8.66 -0.24
C ASP A 11 27.48 -8.36 -0.14
N ALA A 12 27.09 -7.63 0.89
CA ALA A 12 25.71 -7.24 1.08
C ALA A 12 25.18 -6.38 -0.06
N THR A 13 26.04 -5.66 -0.80
CA THR A 13 25.65 -4.81 -1.93
C THR A 13 25.26 -5.62 -3.16
N GLN A 14 25.66 -6.89 -3.24
CA GLN A 14 25.36 -7.77 -4.36
C GLN A 14 24.13 -8.64 -4.12
N ARG A 15 23.51 -9.05 -5.23
CA ARG A 15 22.40 -10.00 -5.21
C ARG A 15 22.91 -11.40 -4.82
N PRO A 16 22.20 -12.12 -3.94
CA PRO A 16 22.61 -13.47 -3.57
C PRO A 16 22.39 -14.43 -4.74
N GLN A 17 23.34 -15.35 -4.97
CA GLN A 17 23.16 -16.45 -5.92
C GLN A 17 22.39 -17.59 -5.23
N PRO A 18 21.18 -17.94 -5.70
CA PRO A 18 20.37 -18.96 -5.05
C PRO A 18 20.96 -20.35 -5.22
N VAL A 19 21.00 -21.14 -4.14
CA VAL A 19 21.32 -22.57 -4.24
C VAL A 19 20.17 -23.33 -4.90
N SER A 20 20.45 -24.53 -5.40
CA SER A 20 19.45 -25.37 -6.07
C SER A 20 18.22 -25.59 -5.18
N PHE A 21 17.06 -25.83 -5.80
CA PHE A 21 15.82 -26.10 -5.07
C PHE A 21 15.97 -27.25 -4.08
N ALA A 22 16.59 -28.37 -4.50
CA ALA A 22 16.86 -29.51 -3.64
C ALA A 22 17.73 -29.13 -2.43
N LYS A 23 18.77 -28.30 -2.64
CA LYS A 23 19.63 -27.83 -1.55
C LYS A 23 18.88 -26.93 -0.57
N ARG A 24 17.98 -26.06 -1.05
CA ARG A 24 17.12 -25.23 -0.18
C ARG A 24 16.18 -26.05 0.70
N GLN A 25 15.62 -27.14 0.17
CA GLN A 25 14.80 -28.07 0.95
C GLN A 25 15.66 -28.83 1.98
N LEU A 26 16.84 -29.30 1.59
CA LEU A 26 17.77 -29.95 2.51
C LEU A 26 18.18 -29.01 3.65
N ASN A 27 18.58 -27.77 3.34
CA ASN A 27 18.99 -26.77 4.32
C ASN A 27 17.88 -26.45 5.32
N ARG A 28 16.61 -26.49 4.91
CA ARG A 28 15.47 -26.32 5.83
C ARG A 28 15.43 -27.43 6.90
N LEU A 29 15.86 -28.63 6.57
CA LEU A 29 15.86 -29.77 7.50
C LEU A 29 17.12 -29.80 8.37
N THR A 30 18.28 -29.51 7.80
CA THR A 30 19.59 -29.71 8.43
C THR A 30 20.19 -28.44 9.04
N GLY A 31 19.81 -27.25 8.60
CA GLY A 31 20.44 -25.97 8.97
C GLY A 31 20.04 -25.37 10.32
N ARG A 32 19.45 -26.14 11.23
CA ARG A 32 18.73 -25.62 12.42
C ARG A 32 19.59 -24.73 13.35
N SER A 33 20.91 -24.87 13.35
CA SER A 33 21.84 -24.12 14.19
C SER A 33 22.39 -22.84 13.54
N ASP A 34 21.92 -22.45 12.34
CA ASP A 34 22.35 -21.20 11.70
C ASP A 34 21.73 -19.98 12.42
N PHE A 35 22.59 -19.08 12.91
CA PHE A 35 22.20 -17.81 13.54
C PHE A 35 21.26 -16.94 12.67
N SER A 36 21.26 -17.13 11.34
CA SER A 36 20.30 -16.45 10.46
C SER A 36 18.84 -16.78 10.80
N HIS A 37 18.55 -17.91 11.45
CA HIS A 37 17.21 -18.23 11.94
C HIS A 37 16.75 -17.32 13.08
N GLU A 38 17.64 -16.98 14.02
CA GLU A 38 17.33 -16.03 15.11
C GLU A 38 17.09 -14.62 14.55
N VAL A 39 17.96 -14.19 13.63
CA VAL A 39 17.77 -12.90 12.93
C VAL A 39 16.44 -12.88 12.19
N LYS A 40 16.07 -13.98 11.54
CA LYS A 40 14.78 -14.09 10.84
C LYS A 40 13.61 -13.95 11.81
N GLN A 41 13.66 -14.54 13.00
CA GLN A 41 12.58 -14.40 13.99
C GLN A 41 12.34 -12.94 14.34
N SER A 42 13.41 -12.15 14.54
CA SER A 42 13.29 -10.71 14.76
C SER A 42 12.77 -9.96 13.53
N MET A 43 13.28 -10.29 12.33
CA MET A 43 12.85 -9.67 11.08
C MET A 43 11.39 -9.98 10.74
N ASP A 44 10.86 -11.14 11.13
CA ASP A 44 9.46 -11.51 10.94
C ASP A 44 8.49 -10.65 11.77
N LYS A 45 8.96 -10.02 12.85
CA LYS A 45 8.16 -9.11 13.70
C LYS A 45 8.20 -7.65 13.23
N CYS A 46 9.09 -7.30 12.31
CA CYS A 46 9.13 -5.95 11.75
C CYS A 46 7.92 -5.68 10.84
N LEU A 47 7.17 -4.62 11.17
CA LEU A 47 5.96 -4.20 10.47
C LEU A 47 6.23 -3.40 9.18
N ALA A 48 7.50 -3.13 8.86
CA ALA A 48 7.91 -2.36 7.68
C ALA A 48 7.24 -0.96 7.56
N CYS A 49 6.94 -0.30 8.68
CA CYS A 49 6.22 0.98 8.71
C CYS A 49 7.05 2.19 8.25
N LYS A 50 8.39 2.06 8.21
CA LYS A 50 9.38 3.11 7.88
C LYS A 50 9.55 4.23 8.92
N ALA A 51 8.95 4.09 10.11
CA ALA A 51 9.18 5.03 11.22
C ALA A 51 10.67 5.16 11.58
N CYS A 52 11.39 4.04 11.71
CA CYS A 52 12.83 4.06 12.01
C CYS A 52 13.69 4.69 10.90
N THR A 53 13.20 4.76 9.67
CA THR A 53 13.95 5.32 8.54
C THR A 53 14.04 6.84 8.62
N ASN A 54 12.94 7.51 9.00
CA ASN A 54 12.85 8.97 8.95
C ASN A 54 12.73 9.63 10.34
N GLN A 55 12.33 8.89 11.37
CA GLN A 55 12.24 9.42 12.74
C GLN A 55 13.51 9.13 13.56
N CYS A 56 14.40 8.27 13.08
CA CYS A 56 15.66 7.98 13.74
C CYS A 56 16.71 9.02 13.35
N PRO A 57 17.40 9.70 14.29
CA PRO A 57 18.43 10.70 13.97
C PRO A 57 19.58 10.19 13.08
N VAL A 58 19.79 8.88 13.04
CA VAL A 58 20.82 8.21 12.23
C VAL A 58 20.24 7.49 10.99
N ASN A 59 18.96 7.68 10.68
CA ASN A 59 18.27 7.18 9.48
C ASN A 59 18.41 5.66 9.23
N VAL A 60 18.21 4.83 10.25
CA VAL A 60 18.33 3.38 10.14
C VAL A 60 17.12 2.79 9.39
N ASP A 61 17.34 2.33 8.16
CA ASP A 61 16.30 1.72 7.33
C ASP A 61 16.14 0.21 7.56
N VAL A 62 15.63 -0.17 8.73
CA VAL A 62 15.34 -1.57 9.09
C VAL A 62 14.44 -2.27 8.05
N PRO A 63 13.38 -1.64 7.49
CA PRO A 63 12.54 -2.30 6.48
C PRO A 63 13.31 -2.70 5.22
N THR A 64 14.24 -1.87 4.73
CA THR A 64 15.08 -2.23 3.58
C THR A 64 16.09 -3.32 3.95
N PHE A 65 16.68 -3.26 5.15
CA PHE A 65 17.55 -4.34 5.64
C PHE A 65 16.81 -5.67 5.74
N ARG A 66 15.56 -5.66 6.20
CA ARG A 66 14.70 -6.84 6.23
C ARG A 66 14.44 -7.40 4.84
N ALA A 67 14.13 -6.56 3.85
CA ALA A 67 13.88 -7.00 2.49
C ALA A 67 15.13 -7.67 1.88
N ARG A 68 16.31 -7.07 2.06
CA ARG A 68 17.61 -7.65 1.65
C ARG A 68 17.94 -8.93 2.41
N PHE A 69 17.66 -8.95 3.71
CA PHE A 69 17.81 -10.15 4.52
C PHE A 69 16.94 -11.29 3.99
N TYR A 70 15.68 -11.05 3.64
CA TYR A 70 14.81 -12.07 3.07
C TYR A 70 15.28 -12.56 1.69
N ASP A 71 15.74 -11.66 0.82
CA ASP A 71 16.32 -12.00 -0.48
C ASP A 71 17.47 -13.01 -0.29
N HIS A 72 18.39 -12.70 0.64
CA HIS A 72 19.52 -13.57 0.97
C HIS A 72 19.12 -14.84 1.72
N TYR A 73 18.27 -14.76 2.73
CA TYR A 73 17.85 -15.91 3.53
C TYR A 73 17.18 -16.97 2.65
N TYR A 74 16.26 -16.57 1.76
CA TYR A 74 15.54 -17.49 0.87
C TYR A 74 16.32 -17.89 -0.39
N SER A 75 17.52 -17.32 -0.60
CA SER A 75 18.51 -17.87 -1.52
C SER A 75 19.10 -19.19 -0.99
N LYS A 76 19.11 -19.38 0.35
CA LYS A 76 19.67 -20.55 1.05
C LYS A 76 18.61 -21.52 1.57
N TYR A 77 17.46 -21.00 1.97
CA TYR A 77 16.39 -21.77 2.61
C TYR A 77 15.11 -21.80 1.77
N ALA A 78 14.31 -22.84 1.94
CA ALA A 78 13.00 -22.93 1.29
C ALA A 78 12.05 -21.81 1.79
N ARG A 79 11.36 -21.18 0.85
CA ARG A 79 10.42 -20.08 1.09
C ARG A 79 8.98 -20.59 1.26
N PRO A 80 8.20 -20.07 2.22
CA PRO A 80 6.83 -20.52 2.43
C PRO A 80 5.89 -20.08 1.29
N LEU A 81 4.84 -20.87 1.03
CA LEU A 81 3.89 -20.64 -0.06
C LEU A 81 3.16 -19.28 0.03
N LYS A 82 2.86 -18.82 1.26
CA LYS A 82 2.23 -17.50 1.48
C LYS A 82 3.00 -16.34 0.84
N ASP A 83 4.33 -16.40 0.83
CA ASP A 83 5.13 -15.34 0.23
C ASP A 83 4.96 -15.30 -1.29
N TYR A 84 4.85 -16.46 -1.95
CA TYR A 84 4.58 -16.54 -3.39
C TYR A 84 3.17 -16.08 -3.74
N LEU A 85 2.18 -16.38 -2.88
CA LEU A 85 0.82 -15.88 -3.04
C LEU A 85 0.78 -14.35 -2.96
N VAL A 86 1.45 -13.77 -1.95
CA VAL A 86 1.52 -12.31 -1.76
C VAL A 86 2.28 -11.63 -2.89
N LYS A 87 3.42 -12.18 -3.32
CA LYS A 87 4.17 -11.71 -4.48
C LYS A 87 3.33 -11.73 -5.76
N GLY A 88 2.54 -12.80 -5.95
CA GLY A 88 1.77 -13.05 -7.16
C GLY A 88 0.56 -12.13 -7.34
N ILE A 89 0.17 -11.36 -6.31
CA ILE A 89 -1.09 -10.62 -6.29
C ILE A 89 -1.24 -9.65 -7.47
N GLU A 90 -0.16 -8.96 -7.86
CA GLU A 90 -0.18 -8.00 -8.96
C GLU A 90 -0.37 -8.67 -10.34
N LYS A 91 -0.12 -9.98 -10.44
CA LYS A 91 -0.36 -10.76 -11.67
C LYS A 91 -1.72 -11.48 -11.63
N THR A 92 -2.13 -11.97 -10.47
CA THR A 92 -3.35 -12.79 -10.33
C THR A 92 -4.60 -11.97 -10.10
N ALA A 93 -4.52 -10.87 -9.34
CA ALA A 93 -5.68 -10.03 -9.03
C ALA A 93 -6.33 -9.38 -10.26
N PRO A 94 -5.58 -8.88 -11.28
CA PRO A 94 -6.20 -8.35 -12.48
C PRO A 94 -7.10 -9.36 -13.19
N LEU A 95 -6.68 -10.63 -13.24
CA LEU A 95 -7.44 -11.71 -13.86
C LEU A 95 -8.65 -12.10 -13.00
N ALA A 96 -8.43 -12.33 -11.71
CA ALA A 96 -9.49 -12.75 -10.79
C ALA A 96 -10.58 -11.67 -10.60
N SER A 97 -10.22 -10.38 -10.66
CA SER A 97 -11.16 -9.27 -10.52
C SER A 97 -12.09 -9.06 -11.71
N GLN A 98 -11.84 -9.72 -12.86
CA GLN A 98 -12.73 -9.64 -14.02
C GLN A 98 -14.09 -10.28 -13.72
N PHE A 99 -14.09 -11.35 -12.93
CA PHE A 99 -15.28 -12.06 -12.47
C PHE A 99 -15.36 -12.03 -10.93
N PRO A 100 -15.53 -10.83 -10.31
CA PRO A 100 -15.31 -10.66 -8.88
C PRO A 100 -16.32 -11.45 -8.04
N VAL A 101 -17.55 -11.62 -8.52
CA VAL A 101 -18.57 -12.45 -7.85
C VAL A 101 -18.12 -13.91 -7.75
N LEU A 102 -17.70 -14.52 -8.86
CA LEU A 102 -17.24 -15.91 -8.88
C LEU A 102 -15.95 -16.08 -8.06
N SER A 103 -14.98 -15.19 -8.24
CA SER A 103 -13.74 -15.20 -7.48
C SER A 103 -13.99 -15.11 -5.97
N ASN A 104 -14.91 -14.24 -5.55
CA ASN A 104 -15.28 -14.11 -4.14
C ASN A 104 -15.96 -15.38 -3.60
N LEU A 105 -16.84 -16.03 -4.36
CA LEU A 105 -17.44 -17.31 -3.96
C LEU A 105 -16.38 -18.41 -3.78
N LEU A 106 -15.42 -18.48 -4.71
CA LEU A 106 -14.32 -19.44 -4.64
C LEU A 106 -13.33 -19.16 -3.50
N ILE A 107 -13.05 -17.90 -3.19
CA ILE A 107 -12.14 -17.54 -2.09
C ILE A 107 -12.82 -17.70 -0.73
N ASN A 108 -14.11 -17.38 -0.64
CA ASN A 108 -14.78 -17.21 0.64
C ASN A 108 -15.51 -18.47 1.16
N ASN A 109 -15.50 -19.58 0.42
CA ASN A 109 -16.15 -20.81 0.86
C ASN A 109 -15.37 -21.52 2.01
N PRO A 110 -16.04 -22.36 2.82
CA PRO A 110 -15.42 -23.00 3.99
C PRO A 110 -14.18 -23.85 3.66
N ILE A 111 -14.20 -24.56 2.53
CA ILE A 111 -13.10 -25.44 2.11
C ILE A 111 -11.87 -24.59 1.78
N SER A 112 -12.03 -23.55 0.97
CA SER A 112 -10.95 -22.61 0.63
C SER A 112 -10.35 -21.96 1.87
N ARG A 113 -11.18 -21.54 2.84
CA ARG A 113 -10.69 -20.95 4.11
C ARG A 113 -9.85 -21.94 4.91
N VAL A 114 -10.25 -23.22 4.98
CA VAL A 114 -9.48 -24.28 5.66
C VAL A 114 -8.16 -24.54 4.94
N ILE A 115 -8.17 -24.68 3.61
CA ILE A 115 -6.96 -24.89 2.80
C ILE A 115 -5.99 -23.72 2.95
N LEU A 116 -6.47 -22.48 2.89
CA LEU A 116 -5.62 -21.29 3.07
C LEU A 116 -5.05 -21.23 4.49
N LYS A 117 -5.86 -21.51 5.52
CA LYS A 117 -5.42 -21.44 6.92
C LYS A 117 -4.36 -22.49 7.26
N TYR A 118 -4.54 -23.75 6.82
CA TYR A 118 -3.66 -24.85 7.22
C TYR A 118 -2.60 -25.22 6.17
N GLY A 119 -2.88 -25.02 4.89
CA GLY A 119 -1.93 -25.28 3.80
C GLY A 119 -1.01 -24.10 3.50
N VAL A 120 -1.54 -22.86 3.51
CA VAL A 120 -0.76 -21.66 3.16
C VAL A 120 -0.35 -20.87 4.41
N GLY A 121 -1.14 -20.92 5.48
CA GLY A 121 -0.94 -20.13 6.70
C GLY A 121 -1.51 -18.71 6.59
N TYR A 122 -2.54 -18.52 5.76
CA TYR A 122 -3.17 -17.23 5.48
C TYR A 122 -4.65 -17.27 5.90
N VAL A 123 -5.15 -16.20 6.52
CA VAL A 123 -6.52 -16.09 7.02
C VAL A 123 -7.18 -14.78 6.59
N ASP A 124 -8.51 -14.75 6.64
CA ASP A 124 -9.32 -13.57 6.33
C ASP A 124 -8.98 -12.90 4.99
N THR A 125 -8.81 -13.70 3.95
CA THR A 125 -8.47 -13.21 2.61
C THR A 125 -9.46 -12.12 2.16
N PRO A 126 -8.98 -10.95 1.71
CA PRO A 126 -9.85 -9.88 1.27
C PRO A 126 -10.64 -10.27 0.02
N LEU A 127 -11.86 -9.74 -0.08
CA LEU A 127 -12.77 -9.99 -1.20
C LEU A 127 -12.63 -8.89 -2.26
N PHE A 128 -12.66 -9.27 -3.53
CA PHE A 128 -12.64 -8.33 -4.65
C PHE A 128 -13.88 -7.44 -4.62
N SER A 129 -13.70 -6.19 -5.08
CA SER A 129 -14.81 -5.24 -5.21
C SER A 129 -15.82 -5.70 -6.26
N THR A 130 -17.10 -5.55 -5.93
CA THR A 130 -18.24 -5.84 -6.82
C THR A 130 -19.13 -4.59 -6.91
N PRO A 131 -19.17 -3.88 -8.05
CA PRO A 131 -18.41 -4.11 -9.29
C PRO A 131 -16.90 -3.88 -9.14
N ASN A 132 -16.10 -4.43 -10.08
CA ASN A 132 -14.68 -4.10 -10.16
C ASN A 132 -14.47 -2.64 -10.63
N LEU A 133 -13.25 -2.12 -10.45
CA LEU A 133 -12.95 -0.72 -10.76
C LEU A 133 -13.25 -0.37 -12.21
N ARG A 134 -12.80 -1.17 -13.18
CA ARG A 134 -12.98 -0.85 -14.60
C ARG A 134 -14.46 -0.74 -14.98
N THR A 135 -15.29 -1.66 -14.49
CA THR A 135 -16.74 -1.62 -14.70
C THR A 135 -17.35 -0.39 -14.03
N ALA A 136 -16.98 -0.10 -12.77
CA ALA A 136 -17.50 1.07 -12.04
C ALA A 136 -17.08 2.39 -12.71
N TRP A 137 -15.81 2.51 -13.09
CA TRP A 137 -15.19 3.66 -13.75
C TRP A 137 -15.92 4.03 -15.05
N LYS A 138 -16.15 3.04 -15.92
CA LYS A 138 -16.88 3.22 -17.18
C LYS A 138 -18.33 3.61 -16.97
N ARG A 139 -19.04 3.02 -15.99
CA ARG A 139 -20.43 3.37 -15.66
C ARG A 139 -20.58 4.83 -15.21
N HIS A 140 -19.53 5.43 -14.66
CA HIS A 140 -19.50 6.84 -14.25
C HIS A 140 -18.94 7.79 -15.33
N GLY A 141 -18.69 7.31 -16.55
CA GLY A 141 -18.20 8.12 -17.65
C GLY A 141 -16.82 8.72 -17.38
N LEU A 142 -15.95 8.00 -16.66
CA LEU A 142 -14.58 8.39 -16.41
C LEU A 142 -13.63 7.73 -17.42
N VAL A 143 -12.48 8.36 -17.67
CA VAL A 143 -11.61 8.04 -18.81
C VAL A 143 -10.53 7.04 -18.41
N GLU A 144 -10.29 6.05 -19.28
CA GLU A 144 -9.16 5.12 -19.21
C GLU A 144 -8.28 5.39 -20.44
N LEU A 145 -7.03 5.81 -20.25
CA LEU A 145 -6.08 6.17 -21.31
C LEU A 145 -4.74 5.46 -21.09
N THR A 146 -4.01 5.16 -22.16
CA THR A 146 -2.60 4.77 -22.06
C THR A 146 -1.70 5.98 -21.87
N THR A 147 -0.45 5.75 -21.45
CA THR A 147 0.57 6.81 -21.34
C THR A 147 0.69 7.62 -22.64
N GLU A 148 0.74 6.94 -23.78
CA GLU A 148 0.87 7.56 -25.10
C GLU A 148 -0.36 8.41 -25.43
N GLN A 149 -1.56 7.93 -25.10
CA GLN A 149 -2.80 8.68 -25.30
C GLN A 149 -2.85 9.95 -24.44
N VAL A 150 -2.41 9.88 -23.18
CA VAL A 150 -2.32 11.07 -22.31
C VAL A 150 -1.31 12.08 -22.87
N LEU A 151 -0.17 11.63 -23.37
CA LEU A 151 0.83 12.52 -23.98
C LEU A 151 0.37 13.13 -25.32
N SER A 152 -0.56 12.47 -26.01
CA SER A 152 -1.17 12.98 -27.25
C SER A 152 -2.28 14.01 -27.04
N LEU A 153 -2.72 14.24 -25.80
CA LEU A 153 -3.70 15.28 -25.47
C LEU A 153 -3.17 16.66 -25.84
N THR A 154 -4.09 17.58 -26.12
CA THR A 154 -3.75 19.00 -26.27
C THR A 154 -3.14 19.54 -24.97
N GLU A 155 -2.38 20.63 -25.06
CA GLU A 155 -1.77 21.27 -23.88
C GLU A 155 -2.81 21.57 -22.79
N ARG A 156 -3.93 22.18 -23.17
CA ARG A 156 -5.05 22.47 -22.27
C ARG A 156 -5.65 21.23 -21.61
N GLU A 157 -5.86 20.15 -22.36
CA GLU A 157 -6.41 18.91 -21.80
C GLU A 157 -5.42 18.25 -20.84
N ARG A 158 -4.12 18.33 -21.15
CA ARG A 158 -3.04 17.81 -20.32
C ARG A 158 -2.88 18.58 -19.01
N GLU A 159 -3.01 19.91 -19.02
CA GLU A 159 -3.01 20.74 -17.80
C GLU A 159 -4.18 20.39 -16.86
N GLN A 160 -5.30 19.94 -17.40
CA GLN A 160 -6.45 19.49 -16.61
C GLN A 160 -6.38 18.01 -16.22
N ALA A 161 -5.45 17.23 -16.77
CA ALA A 161 -5.37 15.80 -16.53
C ALA A 161 -4.74 15.50 -15.16
N VAL A 162 -5.33 14.56 -14.43
CA VAL A 162 -4.78 14.05 -13.17
C VAL A 162 -4.79 12.53 -13.23
N VAL A 163 -3.61 11.94 -13.16
CA VAL A 163 -3.40 10.50 -13.36
C VAL A 163 -3.37 9.78 -12.02
N ILE A 164 -4.17 8.71 -11.93
CA ILE A 164 -4.19 7.85 -10.74
C ILE A 164 -3.16 6.73 -10.90
N ALA A 165 -2.10 6.78 -10.09
CA ALA A 165 -1.08 5.74 -9.99
C ALA A 165 -1.64 4.55 -9.19
N GLN A 166 -2.26 3.60 -9.90
CA GLN A 166 -2.98 2.48 -9.30
C GLN A 166 -2.10 1.54 -8.47
N ASP A 167 -2.70 1.00 -7.41
CA ASP A 167 -2.15 -0.09 -6.61
C ASP A 167 -3.11 -1.29 -6.58
N PRO A 168 -2.62 -2.54 -6.44
CA PRO A 168 -3.46 -3.73 -6.50
C PRO A 168 -4.44 -3.79 -5.32
N PHE A 169 -4.16 -3.08 -4.22
CA PHE A 169 -4.96 -3.19 -3.01
C PHE A 169 -6.23 -2.35 -3.13
N THR A 170 -6.08 -1.07 -3.43
CA THR A 170 -7.23 -0.17 -3.65
C THR A 170 -7.94 -0.51 -4.95
N THR A 171 -7.22 -0.80 -6.04
CA THR A 171 -7.82 -1.11 -7.36
C THR A 171 -8.74 -2.33 -7.31
N PHE A 172 -8.31 -3.41 -6.65
CA PHE A 172 -9.05 -4.68 -6.70
C PHE A 172 -9.92 -4.93 -5.48
N TYR A 173 -9.58 -4.39 -4.30
CA TYR A 173 -10.30 -4.66 -3.05
C TYR A 173 -11.06 -3.45 -2.49
N GLU A 174 -10.74 -2.22 -2.90
CA GLU A 174 -11.50 -1.00 -2.59
C GLU A 174 -11.78 -0.16 -3.86
N ALA A 175 -12.31 -0.76 -4.92
CA ALA A 175 -12.57 -0.08 -6.19
C ALA A 175 -13.49 1.16 -6.02
N ASP A 176 -14.45 1.10 -5.09
CA ASP A 176 -15.32 2.22 -4.75
C ASP A 176 -14.53 3.43 -4.20
N PHE A 177 -13.44 3.20 -3.47
CA PHE A 177 -12.57 4.28 -2.99
C PHE A 177 -11.84 4.97 -4.15
N VAL A 178 -11.24 4.20 -5.08
CA VAL A 178 -10.57 4.76 -6.26
C VAL A 178 -11.56 5.49 -7.15
N LEU A 179 -12.77 4.97 -7.31
CA LEU A 179 -13.86 5.66 -8.01
C LEU A 179 -14.19 7.01 -7.35
N LYS A 180 -14.27 7.07 -6.02
CA LYS A 180 -14.52 8.32 -5.28
C LYS A 180 -13.37 9.32 -5.44
N LEU A 181 -12.12 8.85 -5.48
CA LEU A 181 -10.98 9.71 -5.83
C LEU A 181 -11.17 10.30 -7.25
N GLY A 182 -11.52 9.49 -8.24
CA GLY A 182 -11.85 9.97 -9.59
C GLY A 182 -12.98 11.00 -9.61
N ARG A 183 -14.05 10.76 -8.85
CA ARG A 183 -15.16 11.70 -8.72
C ARG A 183 -14.76 13.01 -8.04
N LEU A 184 -13.88 12.95 -7.04
CA LEU A 184 -13.33 14.13 -6.36
C LEU A 184 -12.51 14.97 -7.34
N ILE A 185 -11.59 14.34 -8.08
CA ILE A 185 -10.82 14.99 -9.14
C ILE A 185 -11.74 15.69 -10.14
N LYS A 186 -12.77 14.99 -10.63
CA LYS A 186 -13.76 15.55 -11.54
C LYS A 186 -14.53 16.73 -10.93
N LYS A 187 -14.92 16.63 -9.66
CA LYS A 187 -15.65 17.67 -8.94
C LYS A 187 -14.81 18.93 -8.71
N LEU A 188 -13.49 18.77 -8.60
CA LEU A 188 -12.52 19.86 -8.50
C LEU A 188 -12.15 20.47 -9.87
N GLY A 189 -12.80 20.05 -10.95
CA GLY A 189 -12.60 20.64 -12.29
C GLY A 189 -11.49 20.00 -13.13
N PHE A 190 -10.90 18.90 -12.66
CA PHE A 190 -9.86 18.16 -13.37
C PHE A 190 -10.41 16.92 -14.08
N THR A 191 -9.66 16.37 -15.03
CA THR A 191 -9.98 15.14 -15.73
C THR A 191 -9.28 13.96 -15.05
N PRO A 192 -9.99 13.08 -14.34
CA PRO A 192 -9.39 11.89 -13.76
C PRO A 192 -9.03 10.88 -14.85
N VAL A 193 -7.78 10.45 -14.88
CA VAL A 193 -7.26 9.47 -15.83
C VAL A 193 -6.82 8.21 -15.10
N LEU A 194 -7.34 7.07 -15.54
CA LEU A 194 -6.87 5.76 -15.14
C LEU A 194 -5.98 5.16 -16.23
N LEU A 195 -4.77 4.73 -15.87
CA LEU A 195 -3.88 4.00 -16.79
C LEU A 195 -4.20 2.48 -16.80
N PRO A 196 -3.71 1.71 -17.78
CA PRO A 196 -3.67 0.26 -17.67
C PRO A 196 -2.87 -0.18 -16.44
N PHE A 197 -3.43 -1.08 -15.64
CA PHE A 197 -2.80 -1.59 -14.43
C PHE A 197 -1.53 -2.40 -14.74
N ILE A 198 -0.41 -2.06 -14.10
CA ILE A 198 0.87 -2.78 -14.25
C ILE A 198 1.51 -3.20 -12.92
N GLY A 199 0.89 -2.86 -11.78
CA GLY A 199 1.44 -3.10 -10.44
C GLY A 199 2.42 -2.01 -9.99
N HIS A 200 3.07 -2.25 -8.84
CA HIS A 200 4.09 -1.35 -8.27
C HIS A 200 5.12 -2.08 -7.39
N GLY A 201 4.99 -3.40 -7.23
CA GLY A 201 6.00 -4.24 -6.59
C GLY A 201 6.11 -4.17 -5.07
N LYS A 202 5.23 -3.48 -4.32
CA LYS A 202 5.38 -3.34 -2.85
C LYS A 202 5.39 -4.71 -2.18
N ALA A 203 4.48 -5.60 -2.59
CA ALA A 203 4.39 -6.95 -2.07
C ALA A 203 5.67 -7.75 -2.35
N GLN A 204 6.28 -7.54 -3.52
CA GLN A 204 7.56 -8.15 -3.90
C GLN A 204 8.69 -7.64 -2.99
N HIS A 205 8.80 -6.31 -2.81
CA HIS A 205 9.81 -5.69 -1.96
C HIS A 205 9.70 -6.14 -0.49
N VAL A 206 8.52 -6.03 0.11
CA VAL A 206 8.29 -6.38 1.53
C VAL A 206 8.60 -7.86 1.82
N LYS A 207 8.38 -8.74 0.83
CA LYS A 207 8.73 -10.17 0.93
C LYS A 207 10.16 -10.49 0.46
N GLY A 208 10.94 -9.50 0.04
CA GLY A 208 12.33 -9.69 -0.39
C GLY A 208 12.46 -10.43 -1.72
N PHE A 209 11.50 -10.31 -2.63
CA PHE A 209 11.63 -10.74 -4.03
C PHE A 209 12.23 -9.60 -4.84
N LEU A 210 13.46 -9.21 -4.51
CA LEU A 210 13.99 -7.93 -4.96
C LEU A 210 14.34 -7.91 -6.45
N SER A 211 14.69 -9.04 -7.06
CA SER A 211 14.86 -9.11 -8.52
C SER A 211 13.54 -8.98 -9.29
N ASP A 212 12.42 -9.42 -8.71
CA ASP A 212 11.10 -9.18 -9.31
C ASP A 212 10.68 -7.72 -9.12
N PHE A 213 10.96 -7.18 -7.93
CA PHE A 213 10.73 -5.76 -7.61
C PHE A 213 11.45 -4.85 -8.59
N ASP A 214 12.75 -5.10 -8.86
CA ASP A 214 13.54 -4.31 -9.81
C ASP A 214 12.90 -4.28 -11.21
N LYS A 215 12.40 -5.43 -11.69
CA LYS A 215 11.72 -5.51 -13.00
C LYS A 215 10.39 -4.76 -13.01
N THR A 216 9.61 -4.88 -11.93
CA THR A 216 8.35 -4.15 -11.80
C THR A 216 8.60 -2.65 -11.70
N ALA A 217 9.60 -2.23 -10.93
CA ALA A 217 9.98 -0.83 -10.78
C ALA A 217 10.40 -0.21 -12.11
N THR A 218 11.25 -0.88 -12.91
CA THR A 218 11.60 -0.44 -14.27
C THR A 218 10.37 -0.24 -15.14
N LYS A 219 9.48 -1.23 -15.22
CA LYS A 219 8.26 -1.16 -16.05
C LYS A 219 7.33 -0.01 -15.62
N VAL A 220 7.21 0.20 -14.31
CA VAL A 220 6.35 1.26 -13.77
C VAL A 220 6.95 2.63 -14.03
N THR A 221 8.26 2.77 -13.87
CA THR A 221 8.98 3.98 -14.23
C THR A 221 8.84 4.28 -15.74
N GLU A 222 8.95 3.28 -16.62
CA GLU A 222 8.71 3.46 -18.06
C GLU A 222 7.30 3.99 -18.37
N GLN A 223 6.27 3.54 -17.64
CA GLN A 223 4.90 4.00 -17.85
C GLN A 223 4.66 5.42 -17.31
N LEU A 224 5.21 5.75 -16.13
CA LEU A 224 4.87 6.96 -15.39
C LEU A 224 5.83 8.13 -15.59
N LYS A 225 7.12 7.86 -15.85
CA LYS A 225 8.15 8.90 -16.03
C LYS A 225 7.80 9.91 -17.12
N PRO A 226 7.33 9.50 -18.32
CA PRO A 226 6.96 10.47 -19.35
C PRO A 226 5.83 11.42 -18.92
N LEU A 227 4.90 10.95 -18.09
CA LEU A 227 3.79 11.75 -17.57
C LEU A 227 4.27 12.72 -16.47
N SER A 228 5.14 12.23 -15.59
CA SER A 228 5.82 13.05 -14.57
C SER A 228 6.64 14.16 -15.21
N ASP A 229 7.38 13.88 -16.30
CA ASP A 229 8.17 14.87 -17.04
C ASP A 229 7.33 15.91 -17.76
N ALA A 230 6.13 15.53 -18.16
CA ALA A 230 5.16 16.44 -18.75
C ALA A 230 4.43 17.30 -17.69
N GLY A 231 4.82 17.23 -16.41
CA GLY A 231 4.23 17.98 -15.31
C GLY A 231 2.82 17.55 -14.93
N ILE A 232 2.39 16.35 -15.37
CA ILE A 232 1.03 15.85 -15.10
C ILE A 232 0.99 15.30 -13.66
N PRO A 233 0.07 15.78 -12.79
CA PRO A 233 -0.08 15.26 -11.45
C PRO A 233 -0.33 13.75 -11.42
N LEU A 234 0.56 13.00 -10.76
CA LEU A 234 0.41 11.57 -10.48
C LEU A 234 0.02 11.39 -9.01
N ILE A 235 -1.11 10.72 -8.76
CA ILE A 235 -1.64 10.53 -7.40
C ILE A 235 -1.75 9.04 -7.07
N GLY A 236 -1.09 8.62 -5.99
CA GLY A 236 -1.26 7.29 -5.43
C GLY A 236 -2.46 7.23 -4.47
N PRO A 237 -3.43 6.33 -4.68
CA PRO A 237 -4.61 6.22 -3.81
C PRO A 237 -4.28 5.84 -2.36
N ASP A 238 -3.21 5.06 -2.13
CA ASP A 238 -2.74 4.68 -0.81
C ASP A 238 -1.33 5.24 -0.57
N SER A 239 -1.12 5.90 0.57
CA SER A 239 0.16 6.53 0.88
C SER A 239 1.32 5.54 0.91
N SER A 240 1.11 4.29 1.32
CA SER A 240 2.19 3.28 1.39
C SER A 240 2.70 2.82 0.02
N THR A 241 1.88 2.99 -1.02
CA THR A 241 2.19 2.65 -2.41
C THR A 241 2.64 3.89 -3.19
N ALA A 242 2.09 5.08 -2.91
CA ALA A 242 2.57 6.35 -3.45
C ALA A 242 4.02 6.64 -3.02
N LEU A 243 4.35 6.35 -1.76
CA LEU A 243 5.66 6.72 -1.20
C LEU A 243 6.80 5.75 -1.59
N ILE A 244 6.49 4.64 -2.29
CA ILE A 244 7.56 3.75 -2.79
C ILE A 244 8.47 4.44 -3.79
N PHE A 245 7.94 5.41 -4.53
CA PHE A 245 8.66 6.17 -5.54
C PHE A 245 9.76 7.04 -4.91
N ARG A 246 9.57 7.45 -3.64
CA ARG A 246 10.50 8.31 -2.90
C ARG A 246 11.59 7.54 -2.16
N ASP A 247 11.39 6.25 -1.93
CA ASP A 247 12.26 5.44 -1.08
C ASP A 247 12.73 4.16 -1.77
N GLU A 248 11.85 3.16 -1.90
CA GLU A 248 12.25 1.85 -2.44
C GLU A 248 12.69 1.92 -3.91
N TYR A 249 12.04 2.73 -4.75
CA TYR A 249 12.40 2.87 -6.17
C TYR A 249 13.77 3.54 -6.35
N ARG A 250 14.08 4.57 -5.55
CA ARG A 250 15.41 5.22 -5.56
C ARG A 250 16.54 4.27 -5.16
N LYS A 251 16.23 3.16 -4.51
CA LYS A 251 17.18 2.11 -4.11
C LYS A 251 17.19 0.89 -5.07
N SER A 252 16.22 0.82 -5.99
CA SER A 252 16.08 -0.26 -6.96
C SER A 252 17.09 -0.12 -8.11
N ASN A 253 17.46 -1.24 -8.73
CA ASN A 253 18.42 -1.27 -9.85
C ASN A 253 19.73 -0.49 -9.55
N GLY A 254 20.25 -0.60 -8.34
CA GLY A 254 21.48 0.12 -7.95
C GLY A 254 21.32 1.64 -7.87
N GLY A 255 20.09 2.16 -7.78
CA GLY A 255 19.80 3.60 -7.75
C GLY A 255 19.82 4.27 -9.12
N GLN A 256 19.68 3.49 -10.20
CA GLN A 256 19.74 3.98 -11.58
C GLN A 256 18.36 4.32 -12.17
N LEU A 257 17.27 3.97 -11.49
CA LEU A 257 15.93 4.33 -11.98
C LEU A 257 15.75 5.85 -11.92
N PRO A 258 15.26 6.48 -12.99
CA PRO A 258 14.98 7.89 -12.96
C PRO A 258 13.81 8.18 -12.02
N GLU A 259 13.85 9.36 -11.41
CA GLU A 259 12.86 9.78 -10.42
C GLU A 259 11.49 10.02 -11.06
N VAL A 260 10.45 9.52 -10.41
CA VAL A 260 9.05 9.73 -10.79
C VAL A 260 8.35 10.35 -9.60
N GLU A 261 7.76 11.53 -9.79
CA GLU A 261 7.06 12.22 -8.72
C GLU A 261 5.62 11.69 -8.62
N VAL A 262 5.32 11.01 -7.52
CA VAL A 262 3.96 10.58 -7.18
C VAL A 262 3.57 11.21 -5.85
N MET A 263 2.46 11.93 -5.84
CA MET A 263 1.89 12.57 -4.67
C MET A 263 0.94 11.60 -3.94
N THR A 264 0.88 11.71 -2.62
CA THR A 264 -0.24 11.19 -1.84
C THR A 264 -1.49 12.03 -2.11
N VAL A 265 -2.66 11.51 -1.75
CA VAL A 265 -3.93 12.25 -1.89
C VAL A 265 -3.89 13.58 -1.13
N VAL A 266 -3.32 13.61 0.07
CA VAL A 266 -3.28 14.83 0.90
C VAL A 266 -2.36 15.89 0.32
N GLU A 267 -1.20 15.51 -0.21
CA GLU A 267 -0.27 16.44 -0.84
C GLU A 267 -0.91 17.08 -2.07
N TRP A 268 -1.50 16.28 -2.95
CA TRP A 268 -2.18 16.81 -4.12
C TRP A 268 -3.34 17.74 -3.75
N LEU A 269 -4.20 17.36 -2.80
CA LEU A 269 -5.28 18.25 -2.36
C LEU A 269 -4.75 19.55 -1.74
N SER A 270 -3.58 19.51 -1.10
CA SER A 270 -2.96 20.68 -0.47
C SER A 270 -2.35 21.65 -1.47
N THR A 271 -2.06 21.22 -2.71
CA THR A 271 -1.63 22.14 -3.79
C THR A 271 -2.81 22.92 -4.39
N LEU A 272 -4.04 22.49 -4.12
CA LEU A 272 -5.25 23.08 -4.68
C LEU A 272 -5.82 24.17 -3.77
N ASN A 273 -6.28 25.24 -4.40
CA ASN A 273 -7.13 26.24 -3.78
C ASN A 273 -8.59 25.91 -4.12
N PHE A 274 -9.30 25.25 -3.21
CA PHE A 274 -10.75 25.14 -3.30
C PHE A 274 -11.41 25.99 -2.22
N GLU A 275 -12.50 26.67 -2.61
CA GLU A 275 -13.18 27.66 -1.78
C GLU A 275 -13.84 27.05 -0.54
N LYS A 276 -14.05 27.91 0.45
CA LYS A 276 -14.65 27.58 1.75
C LYS A 276 -16.08 27.10 1.54
N ALA A 277 -16.32 25.80 1.63
CA ALA A 277 -17.65 25.26 1.48
C ALA A 277 -18.41 25.29 2.83
N GLY A 278 -19.48 26.08 2.86
CA GLY A 278 -20.61 25.93 3.80
C GLY A 278 -20.42 26.44 5.24
N PRO A 279 -21.53 26.59 5.99
CA PRO A 279 -21.50 26.95 7.40
C PRO A 279 -20.84 25.83 8.23
N ALA A 280 -20.24 26.20 9.36
CA ALA A 280 -19.59 25.27 10.27
C ALA A 280 -20.52 24.10 10.64
N SER A 281 -20.06 22.86 10.45
CA SER A 281 -20.78 21.67 10.89
C SER A 281 -20.41 21.35 12.33
N THR A 282 -21.34 20.77 13.08
CA THR A 282 -21.06 20.19 14.41
C THR A 282 -20.45 18.78 14.32
N SER A 283 -20.15 18.29 13.12
CA SER A 283 -19.57 16.96 12.92
C SER A 283 -18.11 16.94 13.34
N ASN A 284 -17.78 16.14 14.37
CA ASN A 284 -16.40 15.90 14.79
C ASN A 284 -15.90 14.55 14.25
N TYR A 285 -14.72 14.56 13.62
CA TYR A 285 -14.08 13.37 13.05
C TYR A 285 -12.75 13.08 13.73
N GLY A 286 -12.43 11.80 13.92
CA GLY A 286 -11.12 11.36 14.40
C GLY A 286 -10.29 10.79 13.25
N LEU A 287 -9.10 11.33 13.00
CA LEU A 287 -8.19 10.88 11.95
C LEU A 287 -7.15 9.90 12.50
N LEU A 288 -7.10 8.70 11.89
CA LEU A 288 -6.05 7.72 12.08
C LEU A 288 -5.20 7.64 10.80
N LEU A 289 -4.00 8.21 10.86
CA LEU A 289 -3.07 8.27 9.73
C LEU A 289 -2.38 6.92 9.50
N HIS A 290 -2.01 6.66 8.26
CA HIS A 290 -1.13 5.54 7.91
C HIS A 290 0.29 5.81 8.40
N CYS A 291 0.94 4.83 9.03
CA CYS A 291 2.27 5.01 9.60
C CYS A 291 3.35 5.43 8.59
N THR A 292 3.28 4.95 7.34
CA THR A 292 4.19 5.38 6.26
C THR A 292 3.93 6.82 5.82
N GLU A 293 2.68 7.27 5.85
CA GLU A 293 2.32 8.68 5.56
C GLU A 293 2.94 9.58 6.63
N GLN A 294 2.72 9.28 7.91
CA GLN A 294 3.35 10.01 9.03
C GLN A 294 4.88 10.00 8.98
N SER A 295 5.48 8.96 8.43
CA SER A 295 6.94 8.83 8.38
C SER A 295 7.56 9.66 7.25
N PHE A 296 6.91 9.77 6.09
CA PHE A 296 7.48 10.48 4.92
C PHE A 296 6.85 11.84 4.64
N VAL A 297 5.69 12.11 5.23
CA VAL A 297 4.96 13.38 5.12
C VAL A 297 4.55 13.80 6.55
N PRO A 298 5.50 14.26 7.39
CA PRO A 298 5.21 14.65 8.77
C PRO A 298 4.10 15.71 8.89
N GLU A 299 3.96 16.57 7.87
CA GLU A 299 2.97 17.64 7.79
C GLU A 299 1.57 17.14 7.40
N SER A 300 1.42 15.87 6.99
CA SER A 300 0.14 15.31 6.52
C SER A 300 -0.99 15.48 7.52
N ALA A 301 -0.71 15.38 8.81
CA ALA A 301 -1.72 15.59 9.86
C ALA A 301 -2.29 17.02 9.80
N GLN A 302 -1.41 18.01 9.75
CA GLN A 302 -1.79 19.42 9.65
C GLN A 302 -2.50 19.70 8.31
N GLN A 303 -1.99 19.16 7.20
CA GLN A 303 -2.62 19.30 5.89
C GLN A 303 -4.06 18.79 5.89
N TRP A 304 -4.33 17.61 6.47
CA TRP A 304 -5.70 17.10 6.61
C TRP A 304 -6.58 18.00 7.46
N GLN A 305 -6.08 18.53 8.59
CA GLN A 305 -6.83 19.46 9.42
C GLN A 305 -7.16 20.75 8.69
N GLU A 306 -6.20 21.32 7.95
CA GLU A 306 -6.41 22.53 7.15
C GLU A 306 -7.45 22.30 6.05
N LEU A 307 -7.40 21.17 5.35
CA LEU A 307 -8.39 20.79 4.34
C LEU A 307 -9.80 20.65 4.95
N PHE A 308 -9.94 20.08 6.14
CA PHE A 308 -11.23 19.96 6.84
C PHE A 308 -11.73 21.31 7.37
N SER A 309 -10.83 22.14 7.90
CA SER A 309 -11.13 23.49 8.39
C SER A 309 -11.65 24.40 7.28
N LYS A 310 -11.08 24.29 6.06
CA LYS A 310 -11.60 24.97 4.85
C LYS A 310 -13.04 24.57 4.53
N LEU A 311 -13.49 23.38 4.93
CA LEU A 311 -14.86 22.89 4.74
C LEU A 311 -15.76 23.13 5.97
N GLY A 312 -15.29 23.87 6.98
CA GLY A 312 -16.04 24.10 8.23
C GLY A 312 -16.21 22.83 9.07
N LEU A 313 -15.33 21.84 8.91
CA LEU A 313 -15.35 20.57 9.64
C LEU A 313 -14.23 20.53 10.69
N THR A 314 -14.48 19.83 11.80
CA THR A 314 -13.46 19.55 12.82
C THR A 314 -12.84 18.17 12.59
N LEU A 315 -11.51 18.10 12.66
CA LEU A 315 -10.75 16.87 12.51
C LEU A 315 -9.70 16.75 13.62
N ASP A 316 -9.93 15.82 14.53
CA ASP A 316 -9.02 15.48 15.62
C ASP A 316 -7.95 14.51 15.11
N ILE A 317 -6.68 14.84 15.29
CA ILE A 317 -5.58 13.91 14.99
C ILE A 317 -5.42 12.94 16.17
N VAL A 318 -5.69 11.66 15.91
CA VAL A 318 -5.60 10.62 16.94
C VAL A 318 -4.24 9.91 16.83
N ASN A 319 -3.41 10.09 17.85
CA ASN A 319 -2.08 9.51 17.90
C ASN A 319 -2.15 8.01 18.24
N VAL A 320 -1.90 7.17 17.24
CA VAL A 320 -1.89 5.71 17.38
C VAL A 320 -0.65 5.08 16.74
N GLY A 321 -0.27 3.90 17.22
CA GLY A 321 0.74 3.05 16.58
C GLY A 321 0.22 2.37 15.30
N CYS A 322 0.88 1.30 14.89
CA CYS A 322 0.40 0.49 13.75
C CYS A 322 -0.95 -0.17 14.07
N CYS A 323 -1.87 -0.22 13.10
CA CYS A 323 -3.15 -0.93 13.22
C CYS A 323 -3.03 -2.46 13.40
N GLY A 324 -1.83 -3.04 13.22
CA GLY A 324 -1.60 -4.47 13.29
C GLY A 324 -1.75 -5.21 11.94
N MET A 325 -2.14 -4.54 10.86
CA MET A 325 -2.20 -5.19 9.53
C MET A 325 -0.87 -5.24 8.81
N ALA A 326 -0.11 -4.14 8.83
CA ALA A 326 1.22 -4.02 8.20
C ALA A 326 1.35 -4.78 6.87
N GLY A 327 0.48 -4.41 5.91
CA GLY A 327 0.28 -5.14 4.66
C GLY A 327 -0.42 -6.49 4.88
N THR A 328 0.37 -7.56 4.97
CA THR A 328 -0.15 -8.93 5.12
C THR A 328 0.09 -9.55 6.49
N PHE A 329 0.80 -8.86 7.38
CA PHE A 329 1.14 -9.36 8.72
C PHE A 329 -0.10 -9.85 9.46
N GLY A 330 -1.17 -9.03 9.48
CA GLY A 330 -2.43 -9.37 10.13
C GLY A 330 -3.23 -10.48 9.45
N HIS A 331 -2.88 -10.89 8.22
CA HIS A 331 -3.48 -12.04 7.54
C HIS A 331 -2.68 -13.33 7.75
N GLU A 332 -1.46 -13.25 8.29
CA GLU A 332 -0.67 -14.44 8.56
C GLU A 332 -1.19 -15.12 9.83
N LYS A 333 -1.51 -16.42 9.73
CA LYS A 333 -2.07 -17.21 10.85
C LYS A 333 -1.22 -17.10 12.12
N GLN A 334 0.10 -17.11 11.97
CA GLN A 334 1.06 -17.08 13.07
C GLN A 334 1.13 -15.73 13.79
N ASN A 335 0.60 -14.66 13.19
CA ASN A 335 0.69 -13.29 13.70
C ASN A 335 -0.65 -12.76 14.21
N GLN A 336 -1.72 -13.58 14.25
CA GLN A 336 -3.06 -13.11 14.64
C GLN A 336 -3.08 -12.46 16.01
N SER A 337 -2.44 -13.08 17.00
CA SER A 337 -2.40 -12.55 18.38
C SER A 337 -1.71 -11.19 18.43
N ASP A 338 -0.53 -11.06 17.81
CA ASP A 338 0.21 -9.79 17.78
C ASP A 338 -0.54 -8.72 16.99
N SER A 339 -1.19 -9.10 15.89
CA SER A 339 -1.98 -8.19 15.06
C SER A 339 -3.18 -7.61 15.83
N LEU A 340 -3.87 -8.45 16.60
CA LEU A 340 -4.97 -8.01 17.48
C LEU A 340 -4.46 -7.15 18.63
N GLY A 341 -3.38 -7.57 19.30
CA GLY A 341 -2.78 -6.77 20.37
C GLY A 341 -2.36 -5.37 19.90
N LEU A 342 -1.77 -5.25 18.71
CA LEU A 342 -1.42 -3.94 18.11
C LEU A 342 -2.66 -3.06 17.86
N TYR A 343 -3.78 -3.66 17.47
CA TYR A 343 -5.04 -2.94 17.28
C TYR A 343 -5.61 -2.45 18.63
N GLU A 344 -5.58 -3.29 19.65
CA GLU A 344 -6.09 -3.00 21.00
C GLU A 344 -5.28 -1.92 21.73
N MET A 345 -4.00 -1.72 21.39
CA MET A 345 -3.15 -0.69 21.98
C MET A 345 -3.61 0.76 21.73
N GLY A 346 -4.55 1.01 20.81
CA GLY A 346 -5.11 2.35 20.63
C GLY A 346 -6.13 2.51 19.50
N TRP A 347 -6.08 1.67 18.47
CA TRP A 347 -7.04 1.74 17.37
C TRP A 347 -8.46 1.36 17.82
N GLN A 348 -8.61 0.37 18.69
CA GLN A 348 -9.90 -0.03 19.23
C GLN A 348 -10.59 1.12 19.99
N GLN A 349 -9.86 1.80 20.87
CA GLN A 349 -10.38 2.94 21.63
C GLN A 349 -10.80 4.09 20.71
N ALA A 350 -10.00 4.42 19.69
CA ALA A 350 -10.33 5.45 18.72
C ALA A 350 -11.62 5.14 17.95
N VAL A 351 -11.80 3.88 17.52
CA VAL A 351 -13.03 3.46 16.83
C VAL A 351 -14.24 3.50 17.76
N GLN A 352 -14.08 3.15 19.03
CA GLN A 352 -15.16 3.26 20.03
C GLN A 352 -15.55 4.72 20.30
N GLN A 353 -14.56 5.63 20.40
CA GLN A 353 -14.77 7.04 20.70
C GLN A 353 -15.50 7.78 19.58
N TYR A 354 -15.05 7.65 18.34
CA TYR A 354 -15.61 8.40 17.19
C TYR A 354 -16.72 7.64 16.45
N GLY A 355 -16.87 6.34 16.71
CA GLY A 355 -17.75 5.45 15.96
C GLY A 355 -17.31 5.24 14.51
N SER A 356 -17.90 4.25 13.84
CA SER A 356 -17.53 3.91 12.45
C SER A 356 -17.83 5.00 11.41
N SER A 357 -18.70 5.96 11.74
CA SER A 357 -19.04 7.11 10.89
C SER A 357 -18.15 8.33 11.12
N GLY A 358 -17.59 8.48 12.34
CA GLY A 358 -16.73 9.61 12.71
C GLY A 358 -15.23 9.31 12.60
N VAL A 359 -14.83 8.03 12.66
CA VAL A 359 -13.42 7.66 12.46
C VAL A 359 -13.06 7.62 10.97
N LEU A 360 -11.96 8.29 10.62
CA LEU A 360 -11.43 8.40 9.27
C LEU A 360 -10.01 7.84 9.22
N VAL A 361 -9.69 7.12 8.14
CA VAL A 361 -8.42 6.36 8.05
C VAL A 361 -7.80 6.48 6.67
N THR A 362 -6.54 6.93 6.60
CA THR A 362 -5.88 7.18 5.30
C THR A 362 -5.38 5.91 4.61
N GLY A 363 -4.96 4.89 5.35
CA GLY A 363 -4.40 3.65 4.77
C GLY A 363 -5.40 2.53 4.49
N PHE A 364 -5.33 1.91 3.31
CA PHE A 364 -6.09 0.73 2.90
C PHE A 364 -5.97 -0.41 3.91
N SER A 365 -4.73 -0.78 4.26
CA SER A 365 -4.49 -1.91 5.18
C SER A 365 -5.10 -1.64 6.55
N CYS A 366 -5.12 -0.39 6.98
CA CYS A 366 -5.70 0.03 8.26
C CYS A 366 -7.23 -0.03 8.24
N ARG A 367 -7.87 0.44 7.16
CA ARG A 367 -9.32 0.27 6.93
C ARG A 367 -9.71 -1.20 6.86
N SER A 368 -8.89 -2.02 6.21
CA SER A 368 -9.07 -3.48 6.15
C SER A 368 -9.03 -4.11 7.55
N GLN A 369 -8.11 -3.69 8.42
CA GLN A 369 -8.06 -4.18 9.81
C GLN A 369 -9.37 -3.90 10.55
N ILE A 370 -9.81 -2.64 10.53
CA ILE A 370 -11.05 -2.25 11.22
C ILE A 370 -12.22 -3.04 10.67
N LYS A 371 -12.33 -3.18 9.34
CA LYS A 371 -13.38 -4.01 8.73
C LYS A 371 -13.32 -5.47 9.17
N ARG A 372 -12.12 -6.04 9.34
CA ARG A 372 -11.95 -7.43 9.79
C ARG A 372 -12.40 -7.63 11.23
N ILE A 373 -12.06 -6.70 12.12
CA ILE A 373 -12.34 -6.80 13.56
C ILE A 373 -13.79 -6.34 13.84
N GLU A 374 -14.12 -5.12 13.45
CA GLU A 374 -15.37 -4.44 13.79
C GLU A 374 -16.54 -4.79 12.85
N LYS A 375 -16.26 -5.52 11.76
CA LYS A 375 -17.23 -5.85 10.69
C LYS A 375 -17.87 -4.63 10.03
N LYS A 376 -17.32 -3.44 10.24
CA LYS A 376 -17.79 -2.16 9.70
C LYS A 376 -16.72 -1.51 8.83
N ARG A 377 -17.15 -0.92 7.71
CA ARG A 377 -16.28 -0.09 6.88
C ARG A 377 -16.17 1.29 7.51
N VAL A 378 -14.95 1.82 7.56
CA VAL A 378 -14.66 3.21 7.89
C VAL A 378 -14.20 3.96 6.64
N LYS A 379 -14.35 5.28 6.63
CA LYS A 379 -14.09 6.12 5.46
C LYS A 379 -12.64 6.60 5.41
N HIS A 380 -12.15 6.91 4.22
CA HIS A 380 -11.00 7.78 4.03
C HIS A 380 -11.43 9.27 4.12
N PRO A 381 -10.58 10.18 4.62
CA PRO A 381 -10.89 11.62 4.69
C PRO A 381 -11.39 12.24 3.38
N LEU A 382 -10.77 11.89 2.25
CA LEU A 382 -11.21 12.30 0.91
C LEU A 382 -12.70 12.03 0.62
N GLU A 383 -13.30 10.98 1.21
CA GLU A 383 -14.72 10.69 1.01
C GLU A 383 -15.62 11.72 1.67
N ILE A 384 -15.18 12.28 2.80
CA ILE A 384 -15.89 13.39 3.49
C ILE A 384 -15.72 14.68 2.69
N ILE A 385 -14.52 14.95 2.16
CA ILE A 385 -14.28 16.09 1.27
C ILE A 385 -15.19 16.02 0.05
N LEU A 386 -15.25 14.88 -0.65
CA LEU A 386 -16.14 14.68 -1.79
C LEU A 386 -17.62 14.92 -1.44
N GLN A 387 -18.04 14.54 -0.24
CA GLN A 387 -19.41 14.74 0.24
C GLN A 387 -19.72 16.20 0.59
N SER A 388 -18.70 16.96 0.97
CA SER A 388 -18.84 18.35 1.46
C SER A 388 -18.68 19.38 0.35
N LEU A 389 -17.99 19.05 -0.74
CA LEU A 389 -18.01 19.87 -1.95
C LEU A 389 -19.44 19.84 -2.52
N SER A 390 -19.97 20.98 -2.93
CA SER A 390 -21.31 21.15 -3.53
C SER A 390 -21.39 20.57 -4.93
#